data_AF-A0A7Y2LTT0-F1
#
_entry.id   AF-A0A7Y2LTT0-F1
#
_cell.length_a   1.000
_cell.length_b   1.000
_cell.length_c   1.000
_cell.angle_alpha   90.00
_cell.angle_beta   90.00
_cell.angle_gamma   90.00
#
_symmetry.space_group_name_H-M   'P 1'
#
loop_
_entity.id
_entity.type
_entity.pdbx_description
1 polymer ?
#
loop_
_entity_poly.entity_id
_entity_poly.type
_entity_poly.pdbx_seq_one_letter_code
_entity_poly.pdbx_strand_id
1 'polypeptide(L)'
;MKKFIQNVVSPFVMFSAGILLMGCEQANSPDSTENQTSQSSEVSEQLSKESAETPKADLKSGNMFYIVRDVADMQLKAGDYVEQLKQTQTDLETAINDKDQQQLQTTAKHLQQQLTGFNQALTGLNLKSQEIDSIRQNIMQANQQVLATPFLNGEVDLSQVDFKTIEKQMGSIQMEMIKLAGMMIPQGQDEQDPNEPNQES
;
A
#
# COMPACT_ATOMS: atom_id res chain seq x y z
N MET A 1 0.68 54.34 25.32
CA MET A 1 2.03 54.96 25.15
C MET A 1 3.06 53.85 25.03
N LYS A 2 4.09 54.02 24.16
CA LYS A 2 5.26 53.16 23.82
C LYS A 2 4.93 51.81 23.14
N LYS A 3 5.11 51.57 21.83
CA LYS A 3 6.26 51.63 20.87
C LYS A 3 7.42 50.68 21.22
N PHE A 4 7.75 49.75 20.31
CA PHE A 4 9.03 49.45 19.62
C PHE A 4 8.77 48.19 18.73
N ILE A 5 8.75 48.20 17.38
CA ILE A 5 9.73 48.55 16.33
C ILE A 5 10.71 47.40 16.01
N GLN A 6 10.70 47.03 14.72
CA GLN A 6 11.77 46.46 13.87
C GLN A 6 12.13 44.97 13.99
N ASN A 7 11.97 44.18 12.91
CA ASN A 7 12.78 44.12 11.66
C ASN A 7 13.98 43.18 11.83
N VAL A 8 13.82 41.90 11.48
CA VAL A 8 14.93 41.02 11.12
C VAL A 8 14.65 40.43 9.74
N VAL A 9 15.33 41.03 8.78
CA VAL A 9 15.54 40.54 7.42
C VAL A 9 16.60 39.42 7.47
N SER A 10 16.38 38.43 6.61
CA SER A 10 17.18 37.25 6.23
C SER A 10 18.71 37.41 6.24
N PRO A 11 19.47 36.28 6.23
CA PRO A 11 20.01 35.89 4.93
C PRO A 11 19.90 34.40 4.59
N PHE A 12 19.49 34.18 3.34
CA PHE A 12 19.93 33.14 2.42
C PHE A 12 21.16 32.33 2.87
N VAL A 13 21.00 31.01 2.96
CA VAL A 13 22.11 30.08 2.75
C VAL A 13 21.78 29.28 1.49
N MET A 14 22.20 29.84 0.35
CA MET A 14 22.37 29.10 -0.89
C MET A 14 23.52 28.12 -0.66
N PHE A 15 23.21 26.84 -0.44
CA PHE A 15 24.21 25.78 -0.53
C PHE A 15 24.14 25.18 -1.94
N SER A 16 24.91 25.79 -2.82
CA SER A 16 25.17 25.33 -4.19
C SER A 16 26.52 24.62 -4.23
N ALA A 17 26.51 23.30 -4.42
CA ALA A 17 27.55 22.45 -5.05
C ALA A 17 27.18 20.97 -4.75
N GLY A 18 27.24 20.00 -5.65
CA GLY A 18 27.70 19.96 -7.03
C GLY A 18 27.32 18.61 -7.64
N ILE A 19 27.20 18.61 -8.97
CA ILE A 19 26.97 17.46 -9.83
C ILE A 19 28.14 16.48 -9.73
N LEU A 20 27.88 15.17 -9.62
CA LEU A 20 28.55 14.14 -10.42
C LEU A 20 27.63 12.92 -10.60
N LEU A 21 27.05 12.83 -11.79
CA LEU A 21 26.54 11.60 -12.37
C LEU A 21 27.73 10.68 -12.67
N MET A 22 27.85 9.59 -11.93
CA MET A 22 28.59 8.42 -12.40
C MET A 22 27.60 7.28 -12.56
N GLY A 23 27.03 7.20 -13.77
CA GLY A 23 26.46 5.96 -14.26
C GLY A 23 27.60 4.97 -14.47
N CYS A 24 27.61 3.87 -13.72
CA CYS A 24 28.40 2.70 -14.07
C CYS A 24 27.68 1.98 -15.21
N GLU A 25 27.92 2.44 -16.43
CA GLU A 25 27.76 1.61 -17.62
C GLU A 25 28.97 0.67 -17.69
N GLN A 26 28.75 -0.61 -17.43
CA GLN A 26 29.69 -1.66 -17.79
C GLN A 26 29.03 -2.59 -18.80
N ALA A 27 28.97 -2.12 -20.04
CA ALA A 27 28.88 -2.98 -21.19
C ALA A 27 30.30 -3.46 -21.54
N ASN A 28 30.57 -4.75 -21.35
CA ASN A 28 31.70 -5.40 -22.02
C ASN A 28 31.28 -6.79 -22.54
N SER A 29 31.11 -6.80 -23.86
CA SER A 29 31.41 -7.83 -24.86
C SER A 29 30.73 -9.22 -24.83
N PRO A 30 30.19 -9.67 -25.99
CA PRO A 30 29.67 -11.01 -26.18
C PRO A 30 30.83 -11.97 -26.45
N ASP A 31 30.91 -13.08 -25.71
CA ASP A 31 31.72 -14.21 -26.13
C ASP A 31 30.86 -15.16 -26.96
N SER A 32 31.33 -15.39 -28.17
CA SER A 32 30.79 -16.34 -29.12
C SER A 32 31.47 -17.68 -28.87
N THR A 33 30.70 -18.71 -28.54
CA THR A 33 31.12 -20.08 -28.84
C THR A 33 29.94 -20.81 -29.46
N GLU A 34 30.02 -20.92 -30.78
CA GLU A 34 29.30 -21.89 -31.59
C GLU A 34 29.47 -23.30 -31.00
N ASN A 35 28.37 -24.03 -30.93
CA ASN A 35 28.37 -25.46 -31.22
C ASN A 35 27.10 -25.78 -32.01
N GLN A 36 27.24 -25.75 -33.33
CA GLN A 36 26.29 -26.34 -34.29
C GLN A 36 26.57 -27.83 -34.45
N THR A 37 25.52 -28.55 -34.87
CA THR A 37 25.47 -29.91 -35.48
C THR A 37 24.94 -30.97 -34.50
N SER A 38 23.73 -31.50 -34.66
CA SER A 38 23.32 -32.31 -35.81
C SER A 38 21.80 -32.28 -36.08
N GLN A 39 21.47 -32.29 -37.37
CA GLN A 39 20.13 -32.47 -37.96
C GLN A 39 19.60 -33.91 -37.84
N SER A 40 18.29 -34.04 -38.08
CA SER A 40 17.53 -35.15 -38.71
C SER A 40 16.46 -35.71 -37.76
N SER A 41 15.23 -36.05 -38.12
CA SER A 41 14.35 -35.80 -39.26
C SER A 41 12.95 -36.28 -38.83
N GLU A 42 11.95 -35.71 -39.48
CA GLU A 42 10.66 -36.33 -39.83
C GLU A 42 9.54 -36.58 -38.80
N VAL A 43 8.38 -36.07 -39.25
CA VAL A 43 6.99 -36.24 -38.85
C VAL A 43 6.57 -37.71 -38.72
N SER A 44 5.77 -38.00 -37.69
CA SER A 44 4.69 -38.98 -37.77
C SER A 44 3.61 -38.64 -36.75
N GLU A 45 2.48 -38.13 -37.24
CA GLU A 45 1.20 -38.17 -36.53
C GLU A 45 0.77 -39.64 -36.39
N GLN A 46 0.52 -40.11 -35.16
CA GLN A 46 -0.46 -41.18 -34.97
C GLN A 46 -1.21 -41.03 -33.64
N LEU A 47 -2.47 -40.67 -33.80
CA LEU A 47 -3.57 -40.69 -32.85
C LEU A 47 -3.68 -42.04 -32.11
N SER A 48 -3.76 -42.02 -30.77
CA SER A 48 -4.44 -43.06 -29.98
C SER A 48 -4.89 -42.54 -28.62
N LYS A 49 -6.21 -42.33 -28.55
CA LYS A 49 -7.17 -42.40 -27.43
C LYS A 49 -6.69 -42.44 -25.97
N GLU A 50 -7.23 -41.45 -25.26
CA GLU A 50 -8.00 -41.62 -24.01
C GLU A 50 -7.25 -42.17 -22.79
N SER A 51 -6.71 -41.26 -22.01
CA SER A 51 -6.96 -41.25 -20.57
C SER A 51 -7.32 -39.84 -20.15
N ALA A 52 -8.45 -39.72 -19.49
CA ALA A 52 -8.92 -38.50 -18.87
C ALA A 52 -7.98 -38.14 -17.71
N GLU A 53 -6.83 -37.56 -18.03
CA GLU A 53 -6.11 -36.73 -17.09
C GLU A 53 -6.79 -35.37 -17.09
N THR A 54 -7.49 -35.11 -16.00
CA THR A 54 -7.87 -33.76 -15.61
C THR A 54 -6.63 -32.88 -15.79
N PRO A 55 -6.73 -31.74 -16.48
CA PRO A 55 -5.70 -30.73 -16.33
C PRO A 55 -5.84 -30.23 -14.89
N LYS A 56 -5.18 -30.90 -13.94
CA LYS A 56 -4.61 -30.20 -12.81
C LYS A 56 -3.48 -29.37 -13.43
N ALA A 57 -3.88 -28.30 -14.09
CA ALA A 57 -2.99 -27.19 -14.32
C ALA A 57 -2.56 -26.78 -12.91
N ASP A 58 -1.35 -27.20 -12.58
CA ASP A 58 -0.55 -26.71 -11.48
C ASP A 58 -0.88 -25.24 -11.23
N LEU A 59 -1.17 -24.96 -9.96
CA LEU A 59 -1.37 -23.66 -9.34
C LEU A 59 -1.06 -22.52 -10.30
N LYS A 60 -2.11 -21.82 -10.73
CA LYS A 60 -2.07 -20.60 -11.54
C LYS A 60 -1.03 -19.66 -10.94
N SER A 61 0.20 -19.81 -11.41
CA SER A 61 1.36 -18.98 -11.11
C SER A 61 0.95 -17.58 -11.56
N GLY A 62 0.46 -16.79 -10.61
CA GLY A 62 0.34 -15.36 -10.78
C GLY A 62 1.75 -14.89 -11.07
N ASN A 63 2.05 -14.68 -12.35
CA ASN A 63 3.38 -14.30 -12.82
C ASN A 63 3.96 -13.24 -11.87
N MET A 64 5.03 -13.58 -11.15
CA MET A 64 5.63 -12.72 -10.12
C MET A 64 5.94 -11.32 -10.66
N PHE A 65 6.19 -11.20 -11.96
CA PHE A 65 6.29 -9.92 -12.65
C PHE A 65 5.05 -9.03 -12.47
N TYR A 66 3.84 -9.58 -12.65
CA TYR A 66 2.59 -8.85 -12.45
C TYR A 66 2.36 -8.51 -10.99
N ILE A 67 2.70 -9.40 -10.06
CA ILE A 67 2.61 -9.10 -8.63
C ILE A 67 3.48 -7.89 -8.28
N VAL A 68 4.78 -7.93 -8.62
CA VAL A 68 5.70 -6.82 -8.32
C VAL A 68 5.29 -5.53 -9.03
N ARG A 69 4.90 -5.60 -10.31
CA ARG A 69 4.41 -4.43 -11.05
C ARG A 69 3.16 -3.84 -10.40
N ASP A 70 2.23 -4.68 -9.98
CA ASP A 70 0.94 -4.24 -9.43
C ASP A 70 1.10 -3.67 -8.02
N VAL A 71 1.98 -4.26 -7.20
CA VAL A 71 2.40 -3.67 -5.92
C VAL A 71 3.04 -2.29 -6.15
N ALA A 72 3.91 -2.17 -7.15
CA ALA A 72 4.52 -0.89 -7.50
C ALA A 72 3.47 0.13 -7.98
N ASP A 73 2.51 -0.25 -8.82
CA ASP A 73 1.43 0.65 -9.28
C ASP A 73 0.53 1.09 -8.11
N MET A 74 0.20 0.17 -7.20
CA MET A 74 -0.48 0.49 -5.94
C MET A 74 0.31 1.48 -5.11
N GLN A 75 1.61 1.26 -4.92
CA GLN A 75 2.47 2.14 -4.13
C GLN A 75 2.60 3.53 -4.78
N LEU A 76 2.78 3.60 -6.10
CA LEU A 76 2.94 4.85 -6.82
C LEU A 76 1.68 5.71 -6.83
N LYS A 77 0.49 5.11 -6.94
CA LYS A 77 -0.77 5.87 -7.04
C LYS A 77 -1.47 6.05 -5.70
N ALA A 78 -1.22 5.15 -4.76
CA ALA A 78 -2.01 5.05 -3.54
C ALA A 78 -1.15 5.03 -2.25
N GLY A 79 0.19 4.97 -2.37
CA GLY A 79 1.10 4.91 -1.23
C GLY A 79 1.06 6.16 -0.34
N ASP A 80 0.93 7.35 -0.93
CA ASP A 80 0.87 8.60 -0.17
C ASP A 80 -0.34 8.65 0.78
N TYR A 81 -1.46 8.01 0.41
CA TYR A 81 -2.62 7.93 1.30
C TYR A 81 -2.31 7.15 2.57
N VAL A 82 -1.44 6.13 2.52
CA VAL A 82 -1.06 5.37 3.73
C VAL A 82 -0.38 6.29 4.74
N GLU A 83 0.55 7.13 4.27
CA GLU A 83 1.27 8.05 5.15
C GLU A 83 0.38 9.18 5.65
N GLN A 84 -0.47 9.73 4.77
CA GLN A 84 -1.48 10.73 5.14
C GLN A 84 -2.46 10.20 6.20
N LEU A 85 -2.92 8.96 6.06
CA LEU A 85 -3.83 8.30 7.00
C LEU A 85 -3.16 8.08 8.36
N LYS A 86 -1.88 7.70 8.40
CA LYS A 86 -1.10 7.59 9.64
C LYS A 86 -0.97 8.93 10.35
N GLN A 87 -0.61 9.99 9.62
CA GLN A 87 -0.54 11.33 10.20
C GLN A 87 -1.90 11.78 10.75
N THR A 88 -2.97 11.54 9.98
CA THR A 88 -4.32 11.94 10.37
C THR A 88 -4.83 11.16 11.57
N GLN A 89 -4.43 9.89 11.73
CA GLN A 89 -4.67 9.14 12.96
C GLN A 89 -4.02 9.83 14.17
N THR A 90 -2.74 10.20 14.07
CA THR A 90 -2.04 10.92 15.15
C THR A 90 -2.72 12.25 15.45
N ASP A 91 -3.11 13.01 14.42
CA ASP A 91 -3.80 14.29 14.58
C ASP A 91 -5.18 14.13 15.26
N LEU A 92 -5.90 13.03 15.01
CA LEU A 92 -7.15 12.71 15.68
C LEU A 92 -6.92 12.39 17.15
N GLU A 93 -5.89 11.60 17.46
CA GLU A 93 -5.51 11.27 18.84
C GLU A 93 -5.12 12.53 19.62
N THR A 94 -4.33 13.41 19.03
CA THR A 94 -3.96 14.70 19.63
C THR A 94 -5.20 15.56 19.89
N ALA A 95 -6.07 15.74 18.88
CA ALA A 95 -7.30 16.53 19.05
C ALA A 95 -8.19 15.98 20.17
N ILE A 96 -8.22 14.65 20.35
CA ILE A 96 -8.93 13.98 21.45
C ILE A 96 -8.31 14.30 22.80
N ASN A 97 -7.00 14.09 22.93
CA ASN A 97 -6.31 14.28 24.20
C ASN A 97 -6.36 15.74 24.67
N ASP A 98 -6.25 16.68 23.73
CA ASP A 98 -6.29 18.11 24.00
C ASP A 98 -7.70 18.66 24.16
N LYS A 99 -8.72 17.83 23.87
CA LYS A 99 -10.14 18.20 23.84
C LYS A 99 -10.42 19.36 22.88
N ASP A 100 -9.66 19.44 21.79
CA ASP A 100 -9.82 20.48 20.78
C ASP A 100 -10.89 20.06 19.76
N GLN A 101 -12.08 20.60 19.93
CA GLN A 101 -13.23 20.30 19.09
C GLN A 101 -13.09 20.81 17.65
N GLN A 102 -12.40 21.94 17.44
CA GLN A 102 -12.21 22.47 16.09
C GLN A 102 -11.19 21.66 15.31
N GLN A 103 -10.08 21.30 15.96
CA GLN A 103 -9.09 20.41 15.38
C GLN A 103 -9.72 19.05 15.07
N LEU A 104 -10.49 18.48 16.01
CA LEU A 104 -11.16 17.19 15.81
C LEU A 104 -12.08 17.18 14.60
N GLN A 105 -12.90 18.22 14.42
CA GLN A 105 -13.78 18.35 13.25
C GLN A 105 -13.00 18.48 11.94
N THR A 106 -11.91 19.27 11.97
CA THR A 106 -11.07 19.48 10.79
C THR A 106 -10.38 18.19 10.38
N THR A 107 -9.79 17.49 11.36
CA THR A 107 -9.10 16.22 11.13
C THR A 107 -10.07 15.11 10.72
N ALA A 108 -11.29 15.06 11.29
CA ALA A 108 -12.32 14.12 10.86
C ALA A 108 -12.70 14.31 9.38
N LYS A 109 -12.90 15.55 8.94
CA LYS A 109 -13.16 15.87 7.53
C LYS A 109 -11.97 15.48 6.65
N HIS A 110 -10.75 15.74 7.11
CA HIS A 110 -9.54 15.35 6.38
C HIS A 110 -9.47 13.83 6.22
N LEU A 111 -9.72 13.06 7.28
CA LEU A 111 -9.77 11.60 7.24
C LEU A 111 -10.81 11.09 6.23
N GLN A 112 -12.02 11.65 6.26
CA GLN A 112 -13.08 11.30 5.32
C GLN A 112 -12.66 11.55 3.86
N GLN A 113 -12.03 12.70 3.59
CA GLN A 113 -11.53 13.06 2.26
C GLN A 113 -10.42 12.12 1.80
N GLN A 114 -9.46 11.81 2.68
CA GLN A 114 -8.36 10.89 2.39
C GLN A 114 -8.85 9.48 2.09
N LEU A 115 -9.73 8.91 2.92
CA LEU A 115 -10.30 7.57 2.68
C LEU A 115 -11.09 7.51 1.38
N THR A 116 -11.83 8.58 1.05
CA THR A 116 -12.57 8.67 -0.21
C THR A 116 -11.62 8.75 -1.41
N GLY A 117 -10.61 9.64 -1.35
CA GLY A 117 -9.59 9.77 -2.39
C GLY A 117 -8.77 8.50 -2.57
N PHE A 118 -8.48 7.80 -1.47
CA PHE A 118 -7.77 6.53 -1.48
C PHE A 118 -8.59 5.45 -2.18
N ASN A 119 -9.90 5.33 -1.88
CA ASN A 119 -10.81 4.44 -2.62
C ASN A 119 -10.87 4.74 -4.12
N GLN A 120 -10.87 6.03 -4.50
CA GLN A 120 -10.83 6.45 -5.89
C GLN A 120 -9.51 6.06 -6.57
N ALA A 121 -8.37 6.30 -5.92
CA ALA A 121 -7.05 5.91 -6.41
C ALA A 121 -6.96 4.39 -6.61
N LEU A 122 -7.43 3.61 -5.62
CA LEU A 122 -7.48 2.15 -5.69
C LEU A 122 -8.36 1.66 -6.85
N THR A 123 -9.54 2.25 -7.01
CA THR A 123 -10.46 1.91 -8.12
C THR A 123 -9.84 2.18 -9.49
N GLY A 124 -9.00 3.22 -9.60
CA GLY A 124 -8.30 3.60 -10.82
C GLY A 124 -7.11 2.71 -11.20
N LEU A 125 -6.74 1.73 -10.37
CA LEU A 125 -5.65 0.80 -10.66
C LEU A 125 -6.04 -0.22 -11.73
N ASN A 126 -5.09 -0.54 -12.62
CA ASN A 126 -5.25 -1.56 -13.66
C ASN A 126 -4.40 -2.79 -13.33
N LEU A 127 -4.78 -3.49 -12.27
CA LEU A 127 -4.08 -4.66 -11.76
C LEU A 127 -4.30 -5.88 -12.68
N LYS A 128 -3.29 -6.73 -12.82
CA LYS A 128 -3.37 -8.03 -13.53
C LYS A 128 -3.25 -9.22 -12.60
N SER A 129 -2.58 -9.08 -11.47
CA SER A 129 -2.51 -10.07 -10.39
C SER A 129 -3.84 -10.11 -9.65
N GLN A 130 -4.39 -11.31 -9.47
CA GLN A 130 -5.62 -11.51 -8.72
C GLN A 130 -5.38 -11.38 -7.21
N GLU A 131 -4.18 -11.73 -6.76
CA GLU A 131 -3.72 -11.58 -5.39
C GLU A 131 -3.73 -10.11 -4.98
N ILE A 132 -3.12 -9.25 -5.80
CA ILE A 132 -3.09 -7.80 -5.55
C ILE A 132 -4.49 -7.19 -5.72
N ASP A 133 -5.29 -7.70 -6.65
CA ASP A 133 -6.69 -7.27 -6.80
C ASP A 133 -7.54 -7.57 -5.56
N SER A 134 -7.37 -8.75 -4.95
CA SER A 134 -8.02 -9.13 -3.71
C SER A 134 -7.60 -8.23 -2.54
N ILE A 135 -6.30 -7.93 -2.42
CA ILE A 135 -5.79 -6.97 -1.42
C ILE A 135 -6.44 -5.60 -1.62
N ARG A 136 -6.49 -5.09 -2.86
CA ARG A 136 -7.19 -3.84 -3.18
C ARG A 136 -8.63 -3.86 -2.70
N GLN A 137 -9.38 -4.93 -2.96
CA GLN A 137 -10.78 -5.04 -2.51
C GLN A 137 -10.90 -5.01 -0.99
N ASN A 138 -10.04 -5.74 -0.28
CA ASN A 138 -10.04 -5.76 1.19
C ASN A 138 -9.75 -4.37 1.78
N ILE A 139 -8.78 -3.66 1.22
CA ILE A 139 -8.46 -2.28 1.61
C ILE A 139 -9.67 -1.37 1.37
N MET A 140 -10.28 -1.43 0.19
CA MET A 140 -11.46 -0.62 -0.14
C MET A 140 -12.63 -0.91 0.80
N GLN A 141 -12.85 -2.18 1.15
CA GLN A 141 -13.89 -2.56 2.10
C GLN A 141 -13.63 -1.99 3.49
N ALA A 142 -12.40 -2.08 4.01
CA ALA A 142 -12.06 -1.51 5.30
C ALA A 142 -12.19 0.02 5.29
N ASN A 143 -11.73 0.71 4.24
CA ASN A 143 -11.96 2.15 4.08
C ASN A 143 -13.46 2.48 4.14
N GLN A 144 -14.29 1.67 3.47
CA GLN A 144 -15.74 1.87 3.47
C GLN A 144 -16.36 1.65 4.87
N GLN A 145 -15.83 0.71 5.64
CA GLN A 145 -16.24 0.49 7.03
C GLN A 145 -15.91 1.70 7.92
N VAL A 146 -14.71 2.28 7.78
CA VAL A 146 -14.32 3.50 8.50
C VAL A 146 -15.20 4.68 8.08
N LEU A 147 -15.39 4.89 6.77
CA LEU A 147 -16.23 5.95 6.22
C LEU A 147 -17.70 5.84 6.65
N ALA A 148 -18.19 4.62 6.89
CA ALA A 148 -19.56 4.39 7.34
C ALA A 148 -19.78 4.65 8.84
N THR A 149 -18.71 4.93 9.60
CA THR A 149 -18.85 5.23 11.03
C THR A 149 -19.66 6.53 11.24
N PRO A 150 -20.50 6.62 12.29
CA PRO A 150 -21.31 7.82 12.57
C PRO A 150 -20.48 9.11 12.69
N PHE A 151 -19.22 8.97 13.10
CA PHE A 151 -18.28 10.07 13.24
C PHE A 151 -17.85 10.67 11.89
N LEU A 152 -17.73 9.85 10.84
CA LEU A 152 -17.26 10.30 9.51
C LEU A 152 -18.37 10.44 8.47
N ASN A 153 -19.50 9.76 8.64
CA ASN A 153 -20.59 9.77 7.67
C ASN A 153 -21.52 11.01 7.81
N GLY A 154 -21.31 11.84 8.83
CA GLY A 154 -22.10 13.04 9.08
C GLY A 154 -23.42 12.83 9.82
N GLU A 155 -23.72 11.61 10.30
CA GLU A 155 -24.88 11.33 11.16
C GLU A 155 -24.73 11.96 12.56
N VAL A 156 -23.50 12.30 12.96
CA VAL A 156 -23.18 12.95 14.22
C VAL A 156 -22.68 14.37 13.98
N ASP A 157 -23.37 15.36 14.52
CA ASP A 157 -22.85 16.72 14.59
C ASP A 157 -21.80 16.83 15.70
N LEU A 158 -20.52 16.72 15.32
CA LEU A 158 -19.39 16.83 16.24
C LEU A 158 -19.31 18.17 16.98
N SER A 159 -20.07 19.20 16.58
CA SER A 159 -20.16 20.46 17.31
C SER A 159 -21.09 20.38 18.54
N GLN A 160 -22.01 19.42 18.54
CA GLN A 160 -23.08 19.29 19.55
C GLN A 160 -22.91 18.06 20.46
N VAL A 161 -21.97 17.15 20.15
CA VAL A 161 -21.79 15.90 20.89
C VAL A 161 -20.72 16.03 21.98
N ASP A 162 -21.01 15.42 23.14
CA ASP A 162 -20.09 15.34 24.26
C ASP A 162 -18.82 14.56 23.89
N PHE A 163 -17.68 15.10 24.31
CA PHE A 163 -16.37 14.58 23.98
C PHE A 163 -16.16 13.11 24.37
N LYS A 164 -16.76 12.66 25.47
CA LYS A 164 -16.69 11.28 25.94
C LYS A 164 -17.40 10.31 25.00
N THR A 165 -18.44 10.78 24.32
CA THR A 165 -19.13 10.00 23.28
C THR A 165 -18.25 9.89 22.05
N ILE A 166 -17.56 10.99 21.69
CA ILE A 166 -16.64 11.02 20.54
C ILE A 166 -15.43 10.11 20.79
N GLU A 167 -14.81 10.18 21.98
CA GLU A 167 -13.70 9.32 22.39
C GLU A 167 -14.07 7.83 22.26
N LYS A 168 -15.27 7.45 22.70
CA LYS A 168 -15.76 6.06 22.57
C LYS A 168 -15.90 5.63 21.11
N GLN A 169 -16.40 6.51 20.24
CA GLN A 169 -16.51 6.22 18.81
C GLN A 169 -15.14 6.15 18.13
N MET A 170 -14.16 6.94 18.60
CA MET A 170 -12.81 6.93 18.06
C MET A 170 -12.09 5.60 18.31
N GLY A 171 -12.33 4.94 19.44
CA GLY A 171 -11.76 3.61 19.68
C GLY A 171 -12.10 2.61 18.57
N SER A 172 -13.31 2.70 17.99
CA SER A 172 -13.68 1.88 16.82
C SER A 172 -12.93 2.29 15.56
N ILE A 173 -12.72 3.59 15.33
CA ILE A 173 -11.97 4.10 14.18
C ILE A 173 -10.50 3.69 14.26
N GLN A 174 -9.87 3.81 15.42
CA GLN A 174 -8.49 3.39 15.65
C GLN A 174 -8.28 1.91 15.32
N MET A 175 -9.20 1.05 15.77
CA MET A 175 -9.14 -0.39 15.47
C MET A 175 -9.24 -0.69 13.97
N GLU A 176 -10.16 -0.03 13.26
CA GLU A 176 -10.30 -0.22 11.82
C GLU A 176 -9.13 0.39 11.04
N MET A 177 -8.53 1.49 11.52
CA MET A 177 -7.31 2.07 10.94
C MET A 177 -6.09 1.17 11.14
N ILE A 178 -5.97 0.50 12.29
CA ILE A 178 -4.92 -0.51 12.53
C ILE A 178 -5.09 -1.69 11.57
N LYS A 179 -6.32 -2.17 11.40
CA LYS A 179 -6.63 -3.23 10.43
C LYS A 179 -6.30 -2.81 9.00
N LEU A 180 -6.62 -1.58 8.64
CA LEU A 180 -6.28 -1.00 7.34
C LEU A 180 -4.75 -0.97 7.13
N ALA A 181 -4.00 -0.48 8.10
CA ALA A 181 -2.54 -0.46 8.07
C ALA A 181 -1.94 -1.88 7.96
N GLY A 182 -2.50 -2.85 8.69
CA GLY A 182 -2.07 -4.25 8.64
C GLY A 182 -2.29 -4.92 7.28
N MET A 183 -3.23 -4.44 6.47
CA MET A 183 -3.43 -4.93 5.08
C MET A 183 -2.50 -4.25 4.07
N MET A 184 -1.95 -3.08 4.39
CA MET A 184 -1.03 -2.33 3.53
C MET A 184 0.43 -2.76 3.70
N ILE A 185 0.76 -3.34 4.85
CA ILE A 185 2.09 -3.92 5.09
C ILE A 185 2.12 -5.27 4.35
N PRO A 186 2.99 -5.46 3.35
CA PRO A 186 3.13 -6.76 2.71
C PRO A 186 3.50 -7.77 3.79
N GLN A 187 2.60 -8.72 4.03
CA GLN A 187 2.88 -9.86 4.89
C GLN A 187 3.95 -10.68 4.17
N GLY A 188 5.22 -10.47 4.54
CA GLY A 188 6.24 -11.46 4.28
C GLY A 188 5.75 -12.76 4.89
N GLN A 189 5.78 -13.84 4.12
CA GLN A 189 5.46 -15.18 4.60
C GLN A 189 6.29 -15.48 5.84
N ASP A 190 5.70 -15.38 7.02
CA ASP A 190 6.10 -16.22 8.16
C ASP A 190 5.49 -17.61 7.91
N GLU A 191 5.96 -18.28 6.85
CA GLU A 191 5.90 -19.73 6.79
C GLU A 191 7.01 -20.24 7.72
N GLN A 192 6.64 -20.49 8.97
CA GLN A 192 7.38 -21.45 9.77
C GLN A 192 7.31 -22.78 9.03
N ASP A 193 8.42 -23.13 8.38
CA ASP A 193 8.66 -24.45 7.80
C ASP A 193 8.54 -25.51 8.92
N PRO A 194 7.51 -26.37 8.91
CA PRO A 194 7.37 -27.41 9.90
C PRO A 194 7.99 -28.70 9.37
N ASN A 195 9.26 -28.68 8.93
CA ASN A 195 10.01 -29.89 8.58
C ASN A 195 11.52 -29.74 8.81
N GLU A 196 11.94 -29.56 10.07
CA GLU A 196 13.26 -30.06 10.50
C GLU A 196 13.07 -31.38 11.27
N PRO A 197 13.54 -32.52 10.75
CA PRO A 197 13.59 -33.74 11.52
C PRO A 197 14.75 -33.64 12.52
N ASN A 198 14.44 -33.80 13.81
CA ASN A 198 15.40 -34.04 14.88
C ASN A 198 16.46 -35.08 14.44
N GLN A 199 17.72 -34.66 14.31
CA GLN A 199 18.85 -35.57 14.38
C GLN A 199 19.54 -35.43 15.72
N GLU A 200 19.24 -36.44 16.53
CA GLU A 200 19.90 -36.87 17.75
C GLU A 200 21.39 -37.14 17.50
N SER A 201 22.27 -36.62 18.36
CA SER A 201 23.61 -37.16 18.69
C SER A 201 24.10 -36.56 20.00
#